data_AF-A0A0D2BRW1-F1
#
_entry.id   AF-A0A0D2BRW1-F1
#
_cell.length_a   1.000
_cell.length_b   1.000
_cell.length_c   1.000
_cell.angle_alpha   90.00
_cell.angle_beta   90.00
_cell.angle_gamma   90.00
#
_symmetry.space_group_name_H-M   'P 1'
#
loop_
_entity.id
_entity.type
_entity.pdbx_description
1 polymer ?
#
loop_
_entity_poly.entity_id
_entity_poly.type
_entity_poly.pdbx_seq_one_letter_code
_entity_poly.pdbx_strand_id
1 'polypeptide(L)'
;MGSVYPTTTGTALLSPRRSPVPPAAPNTPSEKRGEATISSPPSLPRRSSSLHKQLITKLRPLPLQYHWAVWHSKPDPQHQYILTPLVDDVSDIGRFYRIFNNMPWLQIRQNDSIHIFRAGVKPLWEDAENQQGGRWLIRVRPDNNRAIRVWEEICLLCCGGELQAAIAQGKHKPPSALVLATG
;
A
#
# COMPACT_ATOMS: atom_id res chain seq x y z
N MET A 1 12.35 2.42 -32.19
CA MET A 1 12.05 3.82 -31.81
C MET A 1 11.40 3.77 -30.44
N GLY A 2 12.15 4.10 -29.39
CA GLY A 2 11.65 4.04 -28.01
C GLY A 2 10.86 5.29 -27.67
N SER A 3 9.60 5.13 -27.26
CA SER A 3 8.78 6.24 -26.78
C SER A 3 9.03 6.42 -25.28
N VAL A 4 9.60 7.56 -24.92
CA VAL A 4 9.86 7.98 -23.53
C VAL A 4 8.65 8.78 -23.06
N TYR A 5 7.96 8.31 -22.02
CA TYR A 5 6.90 9.07 -21.36
C TYR A 5 7.49 9.91 -20.22
N PRO A 6 7.10 11.19 -20.05
CA PRO A 6 7.59 12.02 -18.97
C PRO A 6 6.94 11.65 -17.63
N THR A 7 7.77 11.36 -16.62
CA THR A 7 7.36 11.27 -15.21
C THR A 7 7.50 12.66 -14.59
N THR A 8 6.38 13.31 -14.26
CA THR A 8 6.40 14.58 -13.52
C THR A 8 6.33 14.31 -12.02
N THR A 9 7.50 14.35 -11.36
CA THR A 9 7.60 14.38 -9.91
C THR A 9 7.21 15.77 -9.40
N GLY A 10 5.98 15.91 -8.90
CA GLY A 10 5.53 17.12 -8.22
C GLY A 10 6.06 17.15 -6.79
N THR A 11 7.03 18.02 -6.51
CA THR A 11 7.57 18.30 -5.17
C THR A 11 7.14 19.70 -4.73
N ALA A 12 6.18 19.78 -3.81
CA ALA A 12 5.71 21.01 -3.16
C ALA A 12 4.70 20.60 -2.06
N LEU A 13 4.66 21.07 -0.81
CA LEU A 13 5.40 22.02 -0.01
C LEU A 13 5.09 21.63 1.45
N LEU A 14 6.09 21.27 2.26
CA LEU A 14 5.93 21.15 3.71
C LEU A 14 7.13 21.85 4.35
N SER A 15 6.99 23.15 4.58
CA SER A 15 7.95 23.92 5.37
C SER A 15 7.90 23.45 6.83
N PRO A 16 9.06 23.25 7.51
CA PRO A 16 9.05 22.89 8.92
C PRO A 16 8.60 24.09 9.78
N ARG A 17 7.58 23.89 10.61
CA ARG A 17 7.15 24.85 11.64
C ARG A 17 8.27 24.97 12.67
N ARG A 18 8.84 26.17 12.86
CA ARG A 18 9.80 26.46 13.94
C ARG A 18 9.09 26.43 15.29
N SER A 19 9.63 25.69 16.24
CA SER A 19 9.22 25.73 17.66
C SER A 19 9.61 27.08 18.29
N PRO A 20 8.82 27.64 19.24
CA PRO A 20 9.19 28.88 19.90
C PRO A 20 10.31 28.65 20.92
N VAL A 21 11.28 29.58 20.95
CA VAL A 21 12.33 29.67 21.96
C VAL A 21 11.74 30.27 23.24
N PRO A 22 12.02 29.73 24.45
CA PRO A 22 11.55 30.35 25.70
C PRO A 22 12.39 31.59 26.05
N PRO A 23 11.82 32.61 26.73
CA PRO A 23 12.55 33.83 27.07
C PRO A 23 13.57 33.57 28.18
N ALA A 24 14.73 34.21 28.06
CA ALA A 24 15.78 34.20 29.08
C ALA A 24 15.32 34.95 30.35
N ALA A 25 15.50 34.33 31.52
CA ALA A 25 15.28 34.96 32.81
C ALA A 25 16.47 35.87 33.19
N PRO A 26 16.25 37.00 33.90
CA PRO A 26 17.30 37.94 34.24
C PRO A 26 18.17 37.45 35.40
N ASN A 27 19.46 37.73 35.32
CA ASN A 27 20.46 37.45 36.35
C ASN A 27 20.37 38.42 37.53
N THR A 28 20.44 37.89 38.76
CA THR A 28 20.88 38.63 39.95
C THR A 28 21.75 37.73 40.85
N PRO A 29 22.70 38.29 41.61
CA PRO A 29 23.96 37.61 41.94
C PRO A 29 23.98 36.83 43.25
N SER A 30 25.00 35.99 43.35
CA SER A 30 25.31 34.93 44.31
C SER A 30 25.31 35.30 45.80
N GLU A 31 24.82 34.37 46.63
CA GLU A 31 25.22 34.22 48.03
C GLU A 31 25.26 32.74 48.46
N LYS A 32 25.97 32.46 49.56
CA LYS A 32 26.86 31.32 49.82
C LYS A 32 26.21 29.99 50.29
N ARG A 33 26.87 28.90 49.87
CA ARG A 33 27.23 27.65 50.58
C ARG A 33 26.22 27.00 51.54
N GLY A 34 25.69 25.84 51.11
CA GLY A 34 25.10 24.80 51.96
C GLY A 34 25.12 23.46 51.22
N GLU A 35 25.77 22.47 51.81
CA GLU A 35 26.04 21.13 51.26
C GLU A 35 24.78 20.27 51.39
N ALA A 36 24.21 19.81 50.26
CA ALA A 36 23.12 18.84 50.24
C ALA A 36 23.34 17.85 49.10
N THR A 37 23.57 16.60 49.50
CA THR A 37 23.70 15.40 48.66
C THR A 37 22.49 15.26 47.73
N ILE A 38 22.67 15.48 46.43
CA ILE A 38 21.63 15.28 45.43
C ILE A 38 21.48 13.77 45.20
N SER A 39 20.45 13.16 45.80
CA SER A 39 20.00 11.84 45.43
C SER A 39 19.39 11.90 44.02
N SER A 40 20.07 11.31 43.05
CA SER A 40 19.50 11.10 41.72
C SER A 40 18.28 10.17 41.82
N PRO A 41 17.15 10.47 41.14
CA PRO A 41 16.01 9.57 41.12
C PRO A 41 16.40 8.21 40.53
N PRO A 42 15.90 7.08 41.06
CA PRO A 42 16.28 5.77 40.56
C PRO A 42 15.80 5.62 39.11
N SER A 43 16.73 5.33 38.20
CA SER A 43 16.38 4.98 36.83
C SER A 43 15.57 3.68 36.85
N LEU A 44 14.32 3.74 36.41
CA LEU A 44 13.49 2.54 36.26
C LEU A 44 14.23 1.54 35.36
N PRO A 45 14.23 0.24 35.71
CA PRO A 45 14.99 -0.75 34.97
C PRO A 45 14.49 -0.79 33.53
N ARG A 46 15.44 -0.70 32.58
CA ARG A 46 15.28 -0.84 31.12
C ARG A 46 14.75 -2.22 30.66
N ARG A 47 14.03 -2.94 31.52
CA ARG A 47 13.44 -4.26 31.26
C ARG A 47 12.30 -4.21 30.24
N SER A 48 11.62 -3.07 30.09
CA SER A 48 10.53 -2.92 29.12
C SER A 48 10.99 -2.98 27.66
N SER A 49 12.26 -2.66 27.38
CA SER A 49 12.76 -2.58 26.00
C SER A 49 12.82 -3.94 25.28
N SER A 50 13.12 -5.02 26.00
CA SER A 50 13.20 -6.37 25.42
C SER A 50 11.81 -6.94 25.15
N LEU A 51 10.90 -6.87 26.13
CA LEU A 51 9.50 -7.30 25.97
C LEU A 51 8.79 -6.49 24.88
N HIS A 52 8.97 -5.18 24.85
CA HIS A 52 8.38 -4.32 23.82
C HIS A 52 8.89 -4.69 22.41
N LYS A 53 10.19 -4.96 22.25
CA LYS A 53 10.76 -5.44 20.97
C LYS A 53 10.22 -6.81 20.57
N GLN A 54 10.09 -7.73 21.53
CA GLN A 54 9.51 -9.06 21.29
C GLN A 54 8.03 -8.97 20.89
N LEU A 55 7.25 -8.12 21.56
CA LEU A 55 5.85 -7.86 21.23
C LEU A 55 5.71 -7.22 19.85
N ILE A 56 6.49 -6.19 19.53
CA ILE A 56 6.48 -5.57 18.20
C ILE A 56 6.81 -6.59 17.11
N THR A 57 7.78 -7.47 17.35
CA THR A 57 8.17 -8.49 16.39
C THR A 57 7.05 -9.52 16.15
N LYS A 58 6.37 -9.95 17.23
CA LYS A 58 5.26 -10.91 17.15
C LYS A 58 3.97 -10.33 16.56
N LEU A 59 3.78 -9.01 16.69
CA LEU A 59 2.61 -8.30 16.18
C LEU A 59 2.81 -7.74 14.76
N ARG A 60 3.97 -7.98 14.13
CA ARG A 60 4.16 -7.56 12.73
C ARG A 60 3.18 -8.31 11.83
N PRO A 61 2.51 -7.60 10.89
CA PRO A 61 1.70 -8.24 9.87
C PRO A 61 2.51 -9.31 9.13
N LEU A 62 1.87 -10.46 8.88
CA LEU A 62 2.49 -11.50 8.07
C LEU A 62 2.67 -10.97 6.64
N PRO A 63 3.88 -11.13 6.06
CA PRO A 63 4.11 -10.73 4.69
C PRO A 63 3.31 -11.64 3.75
N LEU A 64 2.87 -11.06 2.64
CA LEU A 64 2.36 -11.82 1.50
C LEU A 64 3.50 -12.61 0.85
N GLN A 65 3.16 -13.68 0.14
CA GLN A 65 4.15 -14.51 -0.57
C GLN A 65 4.91 -13.71 -1.63
N TYR A 66 4.22 -12.79 -2.29
CA TYR A 66 4.78 -11.88 -3.29
C TYR A 66 4.46 -10.44 -2.91
N HIS A 67 5.31 -9.52 -3.35
CA HIS A 67 4.98 -8.11 -3.37
C HIS A 67 4.03 -7.83 -4.54
N TRP A 68 3.06 -6.96 -4.33
CA TRP A 68 2.09 -6.59 -5.35
C TRP A 68 2.16 -5.10 -5.66
N ALA A 69 1.71 -4.73 -6.85
CA ALA A 69 1.58 -3.37 -7.33
C ALA A 69 0.13 -3.12 -7.78
N VAL A 70 -0.39 -1.94 -7.44
CA VAL A 70 -1.73 -1.49 -7.81
C VAL A 70 -1.61 -0.46 -8.92
N TRP A 71 -2.41 -0.60 -9.96
CA TRP A 71 -2.41 0.27 -11.13
C TRP A 71 -3.82 0.76 -11.45
N HIS A 72 -3.89 1.90 -12.12
CA HIS A 72 -5.09 2.45 -12.71
C HIS A 72 -4.90 2.59 -14.21
N SER A 73 -5.87 2.15 -14.99
CA SER A 73 -5.92 2.40 -16.43
C SER A 73 -7.16 3.20 -16.80
N LYS A 74 -7.01 4.10 -17.76
CA LYS A 74 -8.13 4.84 -18.36
C LYS A 74 -7.90 5.02 -19.86
N PRO A 75 -8.94 5.07 -20.69
CA PRO A 75 -8.80 5.45 -22.09
C PRO A 75 -8.47 6.94 -22.21
N ASP A 76 -7.62 7.29 -23.16
CA ASP A 76 -7.42 8.65 -23.62
C ASP A 76 -8.48 9.03 -24.68
N PRO A 77 -8.52 10.29 -25.16
CA PRO A 77 -9.45 10.70 -26.22
C PRO A 77 -9.29 9.93 -27.54
N GLN A 78 -8.13 9.32 -27.77
CA GLN A 78 -7.79 8.49 -28.93
C GLN A 78 -8.05 6.99 -28.68
N HIS A 79 -8.70 6.63 -27.56
CA HIS A 79 -8.99 5.27 -27.12
C HIS A 79 -7.75 4.39 -26.85
N GLN A 80 -6.59 5.01 -26.63
CA GLN A 80 -5.41 4.33 -26.09
C GLN A 80 -5.48 4.27 -24.57
N TYR A 81 -5.13 3.12 -24.01
CA TYR A 81 -5.15 2.95 -22.56
C TYR A 81 -3.90 3.56 -21.92
N ILE A 82 -4.11 4.59 -21.10
CA ILE A 82 -3.07 5.17 -20.24
C ILE A 82 -3.02 4.35 -18.97
N LEU A 83 -1.86 3.77 -18.69
CA LEU A 83 -1.59 2.97 -17.49
C LEU A 83 -0.76 3.78 -16.48
N THR A 84 -1.27 3.92 -15.26
CA THR A 84 -0.66 4.70 -14.17
C THR A 84 -0.42 3.81 -12.95
N PRO A 85 0.81 3.68 -12.44
CA PRO A 85 1.05 3.00 -11.16
C PRO A 85 0.49 3.85 -10.02
N LEU A 86 -0.29 3.23 -9.14
CA LEU A 86 -0.80 3.86 -7.92
C LEU A 86 0.09 3.55 -6.72
N VAL A 87 0.47 2.28 -6.59
CA VAL A 87 1.38 1.78 -5.55
C VAL A 87 2.22 0.66 -6.17
N ASP A 88 3.52 0.68 -5.91
CA ASP A 88 4.51 -0.26 -6.43
C ASP A 88 4.84 -1.41 -5.46
N ASP A 89 4.56 -1.21 -4.17
CA ASP A 89 4.84 -2.18 -3.12
C ASP A 89 3.69 -2.38 -2.13
N VAL A 90 3.04 -3.55 -2.23
CA VAL A 90 2.08 -4.10 -1.29
C VAL A 90 2.62 -5.42 -0.75
N SER A 91 3.26 -5.34 0.42
CA SER A 91 3.98 -6.45 1.05
C SER A 91 3.16 -7.26 2.05
N ASP A 92 2.04 -6.73 2.55
CA ASP A 92 1.22 -7.35 3.59
C ASP A 92 -0.25 -6.96 3.44
N ILE A 93 -1.12 -7.68 4.16
CA ILE A 93 -2.57 -7.46 4.14
C ILE A 93 -2.98 -6.08 4.67
N GLY A 94 -2.24 -5.52 5.63
CA GLY A 94 -2.50 -4.20 6.18
C GLY A 94 -2.26 -3.11 5.13
N ARG A 95 -1.22 -3.25 4.32
CA ARG A 95 -0.92 -2.33 3.22
C ARG A 95 -1.96 -2.43 2.10
N PHE A 96 -2.45 -3.62 1.79
CA PHE A 96 -3.58 -3.81 0.87
C PHE A 96 -4.81 -3.03 1.36
N TYR A 97 -5.26 -3.25 2.61
CA TYR A 97 -6.44 -2.56 3.14
C TYR A 97 -6.27 -1.04 3.29
N ARG A 98 -5.05 -0.56 3.52
CA ARG A 98 -4.78 0.89 3.46
C ARG A 98 -5.09 1.48 2.10
N ILE A 99 -4.76 0.77 1.01
CA ILE A 99 -5.06 1.24 -0.34
C ILE A 99 -6.55 1.08 -0.62
N PHE A 100 -7.08 -0.11 -0.37
CA PHE A 100 -8.48 -0.45 -0.64
C PHE A 100 -9.45 0.50 0.07
N ASN A 101 -9.24 0.78 1.36
CA ASN A 101 -10.14 1.63 2.14
C ASN A 101 -10.07 3.12 1.76
N ASN A 102 -8.96 3.57 1.17
CA ASN A 102 -8.78 4.96 0.75
C ASN A 102 -9.04 5.18 -0.75
N MET A 103 -9.47 4.14 -1.46
CA MET A 103 -9.79 4.23 -2.88
C MET A 103 -11.23 4.74 -3.07
N PRO A 104 -11.48 5.73 -3.95
CA PRO A 104 -12.81 6.27 -4.15
C PRO A 104 -13.64 5.37 -5.08
N TRP A 105 -13.96 4.14 -4.64
CA TRP A 105 -14.60 3.10 -5.46
C TRP A 105 -15.88 3.54 -6.19
N LEU A 106 -16.69 4.37 -5.54
CA LEU A 106 -17.95 4.87 -6.10
C LEU A 106 -17.76 6.00 -7.13
N GLN A 107 -16.54 6.54 -7.25
CA GLN A 107 -16.21 7.66 -8.15
C GLN A 107 -15.31 7.22 -9.31
N ILE A 108 -15.02 5.92 -9.43
CA ILE A 108 -14.31 5.36 -10.59
C ILE A 108 -15.21 5.55 -11.81
N ARG A 109 -14.68 6.19 -12.85
CA ARG A 109 -15.44 6.48 -14.07
C ARG A 109 -15.68 5.21 -14.87
N GLN A 110 -16.72 5.24 -15.70
CA GLN A 110 -16.93 4.18 -16.69
C GLN A 110 -15.70 4.08 -17.61
N ASN A 111 -15.31 2.85 -17.94
CA ASN A 111 -14.10 2.50 -18.71
C ASN A 111 -12.75 2.73 -18.00
N ASP A 112 -12.72 3.30 -16.79
CA ASP A 112 -11.54 3.20 -15.94
C ASP A 112 -11.43 1.77 -15.38
N SER A 113 -10.23 1.31 -15.05
CA SER A 113 -10.02 -0.01 -14.43
C SER A 113 -8.90 0.06 -13.39
N ILE A 114 -9.07 -0.72 -12.32
CA ILE A 114 -8.07 -0.91 -11.28
C ILE A 114 -7.48 -2.31 -11.44
N HIS A 115 -6.17 -2.41 -11.30
CA HIS A 115 -5.43 -3.65 -11.48
C HIS A 115 -4.55 -3.90 -10.26
N ILE A 116 -4.40 -5.17 -9.90
CA ILE A 116 -3.39 -5.61 -8.93
C ILE A 116 -2.55 -6.71 -9.57
N PHE A 117 -1.23 -6.53 -9.62
CA PHE A 117 -0.29 -7.42 -10.28
C PHE A 117 0.90 -7.67 -9.35
N ARG A 118 1.63 -8.77 -9.58
CA ARG A 118 2.92 -8.98 -8.89
C ARG A 118 3.86 -7.80 -9.20
N ALA A 119 4.59 -7.34 -8.21
CA ALA A 119 5.54 -6.24 -8.37
C ALA A 119 6.54 -6.59 -9.50
N GLY A 120 6.76 -5.66 -10.43
CA GLY A 120 7.58 -5.85 -11.62
C GLY A 120 6.82 -6.37 -12.86
N VAL A 121 5.60 -6.88 -12.71
CA VAL A 121 4.76 -7.30 -13.84
C VAL A 121 3.79 -6.19 -14.20
N LYS A 122 3.80 -5.76 -15.46
CA LYS A 122 2.87 -4.73 -15.93
C LYS A 122 1.52 -5.36 -16.30
N PRO A 123 0.39 -4.70 -16.03
CA PRO A 123 -0.95 -5.11 -16.47
C PRO A 123 -1.16 -4.86 -17.97
N LEU A 124 -0.24 -5.39 -18.80
CA LEU A 124 -0.20 -5.26 -20.25
C LEU A 124 -0.02 -6.64 -20.86
N TRP A 125 -0.63 -6.89 -22.02
CA TRP A 125 -0.54 -8.20 -22.67
C TRP A 125 0.85 -8.44 -23.27
N GLU A 126 1.59 -7.36 -23.55
CA GLU A 126 2.96 -7.36 -24.07
C GLU A 126 4.00 -7.74 -23.00
N ASP A 127 3.65 -7.66 -21.71
CA ASP A 127 4.56 -8.05 -20.63
C ASP A 127 4.91 -9.53 -20.73
N ALA A 128 6.19 -9.87 -20.61
CA ALA A 128 6.71 -11.22 -20.83
C ALA A 128 5.99 -12.28 -19.98
N GLU A 129 5.60 -11.95 -18.75
CA GLU A 129 4.88 -12.86 -17.84
C GLU A 129 3.42 -13.10 -18.26
N ASN A 130 2.85 -12.19 -19.06
CA ASN A 130 1.45 -12.24 -19.50
C ASN A 130 1.29 -12.83 -20.91
N GLN A 131 2.33 -12.80 -21.75
CA GLN A 131 2.27 -13.23 -23.15
C GLN A 131 1.74 -14.66 -23.36
N GLN A 132 2.10 -15.58 -22.45
CA GLN A 132 1.68 -16.99 -22.50
C GLN A 132 0.53 -17.31 -21.53
N GLY A 133 -0.05 -16.26 -20.94
CA GLY A 133 -1.10 -16.36 -19.94
C GLY A 133 -2.51 -16.34 -20.54
N GLY A 134 -3.44 -15.94 -19.70
CA GLY A 134 -4.84 -15.70 -20.06
C GLY A 134 -5.47 -14.81 -19.00
N ARG A 135 -6.78 -14.58 -19.10
CA ARG A 135 -7.55 -13.89 -18.06
C ARG A 135 -8.89 -14.55 -17.85
N TRP A 136 -9.41 -14.45 -16.62
CA TRP A 136 -10.80 -14.79 -16.33
C TRP A 136 -11.60 -13.50 -16.27
N LEU A 137 -12.77 -13.51 -16.89
CA LEU A 137 -13.67 -12.37 -16.88
C LEU A 137 -14.91 -12.72 -16.06
N ILE A 138 -15.02 -12.08 -14.89
CA ILE A 138 -16.17 -12.22 -14.01
C ILE A 138 -17.07 -11.00 -14.21
N ARG A 139 -18.29 -11.22 -14.69
CA ARG A 139 -19.29 -10.16 -14.85
C ARG A 139 -20.19 -10.11 -13.63
N VAL A 140 -20.22 -8.97 -12.95
CA VAL A 140 -21.07 -8.74 -11.78
C VAL A 140 -22.20 -7.80 -12.18
N ARG A 141 -23.46 -8.13 -11.86
CA ARG A 141 -24.55 -7.18 -12.15
C ARG A 141 -24.42 -5.95 -11.23
N PRO A 142 -24.75 -4.73 -11.71
CA PRO A 142 -24.71 -3.53 -10.90
C PRO A 142 -25.74 -3.65 -9.76
N ASP A 143 -25.26 -3.93 -8.56
CA ASP A 143 -26.11 -4.14 -7.39
C ASP A 143 -25.31 -3.81 -6.13
N ASN A 144 -25.79 -2.84 -5.37
CA ASN A 144 -25.41 -2.49 -4.00
C ASN A 144 -23.96 -2.83 -3.58
N ASN A 145 -22.96 -2.28 -4.28
CA ASN A 145 -21.52 -2.46 -4.03
C ASN A 145 -20.98 -3.90 -4.15
N ARG A 146 -21.75 -4.83 -4.74
CA ARG A 146 -21.32 -6.23 -4.93
C ARG A 146 -20.06 -6.31 -5.79
N ALA A 147 -19.91 -5.45 -6.79
CA ALA A 147 -18.70 -5.44 -7.62
C ALA A 147 -17.44 -5.15 -6.81
N ILE A 148 -17.52 -4.22 -5.84
CA ILE A 148 -16.40 -3.86 -4.96
C ILE A 148 -16.06 -5.02 -4.03
N ARG A 149 -17.07 -5.68 -3.44
CA ARG A 149 -16.87 -6.86 -2.57
C ARG A 149 -16.27 -8.04 -3.32
N VAL A 150 -16.78 -8.33 -4.52
CA VAL A 150 -16.24 -9.39 -5.38
C VAL A 150 -14.79 -9.07 -5.76
N TRP A 151 -14.50 -7.82 -6.10
CA TRP A 151 -13.13 -7.39 -6.39
C TRP A 151 -12.20 -7.59 -5.19
N GLU A 152 -12.63 -7.20 -3.99
CA GLU A 152 -11.92 -7.40 -2.74
C GLU A 152 -11.63 -8.88 -2.48
N GLU A 153 -12.65 -9.73 -2.50
CA GLU A 153 -12.53 -11.18 -2.28
C GLU A 153 -11.54 -11.81 -3.24
N ILE A 154 -11.61 -11.44 -4.52
CA ILE A 154 -10.67 -12.00 -5.50
C ILE A 154 -9.25 -11.50 -5.24
N CYS A 155 -9.06 -10.23 -4.90
CA CYS A 155 -7.74 -9.71 -4.54
C CYS A 155 -7.14 -10.46 -3.34
N LEU A 156 -7.96 -10.76 -2.33
CA LEU A 156 -7.54 -11.51 -1.15
C LEU A 156 -7.15 -12.95 -1.51
N LEU A 157 -7.95 -13.63 -2.33
CA LEU A 157 -7.65 -14.98 -2.81
C LEU A 157 -6.36 -15.00 -3.66
N CYS A 158 -6.15 -13.99 -4.51
CA CYS A 158 -4.93 -13.85 -5.31
C CYS A 158 -3.70 -13.64 -4.40
N CYS A 159 -3.74 -12.62 -3.55
CA CYS A 159 -2.61 -12.22 -2.71
C CYS A 159 -2.28 -13.27 -1.66
N GLY A 160 -3.29 -13.97 -1.15
CA GLY A 160 -3.16 -15.07 -0.20
C GLY A 160 -2.71 -16.40 -0.82
N GLY A 161 -2.62 -16.51 -2.15
CA GLY A 161 -2.20 -17.73 -2.84
C GLY A 161 -3.27 -18.82 -2.96
N GLU A 162 -4.48 -18.58 -2.46
CA GLU A 162 -5.58 -19.55 -2.41
C GLU A 162 -6.41 -19.60 -3.69
N LEU A 163 -6.38 -18.56 -4.52
CA LEU A 163 -7.15 -18.53 -5.77
C LEU A 163 -6.75 -19.68 -6.70
N GLN A 164 -5.44 -19.96 -6.76
CA GLN A 164 -4.91 -21.03 -7.59
C GLN A 164 -5.42 -22.41 -7.15
N ALA A 165 -5.47 -22.65 -5.85
CA ALA A 165 -5.97 -23.89 -5.27
C ALA A 165 -7.48 -24.03 -5.51
N ALA A 166 -8.24 -22.94 -5.34
CA ALA A 166 -9.68 -22.92 -5.60
C ALA A 166 -10.02 -23.20 -7.07
N ILE A 167 -9.22 -22.65 -8.01
CA ILE A 167 -9.42 -22.87 -9.44
C ILE A 167 -8.95 -24.26 -9.88
N ALA A 168 -7.84 -24.78 -9.33
CA ALA A 168 -7.30 -26.09 -9.69
C ALA A 168 -8.23 -27.25 -9.32
N GLN A 169 -9.10 -27.08 -8.32
CA GLN A 169 -10.18 -28.02 -8.02
C GLN A 169 -11.23 -28.11 -9.15
N GLY A 170 -11.25 -27.13 -10.07
CA GLY A 170 -12.06 -27.11 -11.27
C GLY A 170 -11.25 -27.28 -12.57
N LYS A 171 -10.70 -28.48 -12.85
CA LYS A 171 -10.29 -29.03 -14.17
C LYS A 171 -9.64 -28.13 -15.26
N HIS A 172 -9.15 -26.92 -15.00
CA HIS A 172 -8.53 -26.05 -16.01
C HIS A 172 -7.28 -25.31 -15.52
N LYS A 173 -6.31 -25.18 -16.43
CA LYS A 173 -5.01 -24.52 -16.22
C LYS A 173 -5.20 -23.04 -15.82
N PRO A 174 -4.44 -22.53 -14.85
CA PRO A 174 -4.63 -21.16 -14.37
C PRO A 174 -4.00 -20.07 -15.24
N PRO A 175 -4.45 -18.81 -15.10
CA PRO A 175 -3.90 -17.66 -15.82
C PRO A 175 -2.88 -16.85 -15.00
N SER A 176 -1.98 -16.18 -15.73
CA SER A 176 -0.97 -15.26 -15.19
C SER A 176 -1.52 -13.90 -14.74
N ALA A 177 -2.75 -13.55 -15.10
CA ALA A 177 -3.32 -12.22 -14.88
C ALA A 177 -4.84 -12.26 -14.63
N LEU A 178 -5.31 -11.39 -13.74
CA LEU A 178 -6.72 -11.14 -13.51
C LEU A 178 -7.02 -9.67 -13.80
N VAL A 179 -8.00 -9.44 -14.68
CA VAL A 179 -8.50 -8.10 -15.00
C VAL A 179 -10.00 -8.11 -14.74
N LEU A 180 -10.46 -7.33 -13.77
CA LEU A 180 -11.89 -7.07 -13.57
C LEU A 180 -12.20 -5.71 -14.20
N ALA A 181 -12.84 -5.75 -15.37
CA ALA A 181 -13.36 -4.56 -16.01
C ALA A 181 -14.77 -4.28 -15.47
N THR A 182 -14.97 -3.12 -14.86
CA THR A 182 -16.30 -2.59 -14.58
C THR A 182 -16.87 -2.05 -15.88
N GLY A 183 -17.94 -2.67 -16.39
CA GLY A 183 -18.71 -2.19 -17.54
C GLY A 183 -19.67 -1.07 -17.16
#